data_AF-A0A117I8U8-F1
#
_entry.id   AF-A0A117I8U8-F1
#
_cell.length_a   1.000
_cell.length_b   1.000
_cell.length_c   1.000
_cell.angle_alpha   90.00
_cell.angle_beta   90.00
_cell.angle_gamma   90.00
#
_symmetry.space_group_name_H-M   'P 1'
#
loop_
_entity.id
_entity.type
_entity.pdbx_description
1 polymer ?
#
loop_
_entity_poly.entity_id
_entity_poly.type
_entity_poly.pdbx_seq_one_letter_code
_entity_poly.pdbx_strand_id
1 'polypeptide(L)'
;MSATHEDDFAQYGLLDGLEGNSRQERTDLIAWLHAQGFTTDQIRLAAPTPLLLPTSRVLGDEGRYISLRELSTETGMDPELLTRLLDAAGLPRPEDPCNAELLRADGDAIARARHFIDMGVNPDETVAILRALTAGIGQATEMMRDFVLNMLLVPGGGERDPTR
;
A
#
# COMPACT_ATOMS: atom_id res chain seq x y z
N MET A 1 0.00 31.01 5.72
CA MET A 1 -0.30 30.39 4.41
C MET A 1 -1.09 29.09 4.62
N SER A 2 -2.05 29.04 5.57
CA SER A 2 -2.42 27.77 6.21
C SER A 2 -3.87 27.31 6.03
N ALA A 3 -4.83 28.20 5.74
CA ALA A 3 -6.24 27.80 5.64
C ALA A 3 -6.59 27.12 4.29
N THR A 4 -6.05 27.63 3.18
CA THR A 4 -6.42 27.16 1.83
C THR A 4 -5.94 25.74 1.54
N HIS A 5 -4.76 25.35 2.02
CA HIS A 5 -4.24 24.00 1.83
C HIS A 5 -4.94 22.95 2.70
N GLU A 6 -5.43 23.33 3.88
CA GLU A 6 -6.13 22.39 4.77
C GLU A 6 -7.52 22.04 4.21
N ASP A 7 -8.25 23.04 3.69
CA ASP A 7 -9.52 22.83 2.97
C ASP A 7 -9.32 21.93 1.75
N ASP A 8 -8.19 22.12 1.04
CA ASP A 8 -7.81 21.28 -0.11
C ASP A 8 -7.51 19.83 0.27
N PHE A 9 -7.06 19.52 1.49
CA PHE A 9 -6.84 18.13 1.93
C PHE A 9 -8.11 17.49 2.47
N ALA A 10 -8.97 18.27 3.12
CA ALA A 10 -10.25 17.82 3.66
C ALA A 10 -11.20 17.32 2.55
N GLN A 11 -11.23 17.99 1.39
CA GLN A 11 -12.06 17.56 0.25
C GLN A 11 -11.69 16.15 -0.28
N TYR A 12 -10.47 15.68 -0.04
CA TYR A 12 -10.00 14.34 -0.43
C TYR A 12 -10.15 13.29 0.69
N GLY A 13 -10.80 13.64 1.79
CA GLY A 13 -11.01 12.76 2.94
C GLY A 13 -9.75 12.44 3.74
N LEU A 14 -8.61 13.11 3.46
CA LEU A 14 -7.32 12.81 4.09
C LEU A 14 -7.26 13.17 5.58
N LEU A 15 -8.21 14.00 6.03
CA LEU A 15 -8.33 14.50 7.39
C LEU A 15 -9.61 13.99 8.09
N ASP A 16 -10.32 13.04 7.48
CA ASP A 16 -11.60 12.55 8.01
C ASP A 16 -11.40 11.81 9.34
N GLY A 17 -12.26 12.11 10.32
CA GLY A 17 -12.18 11.53 11.66
C GLY A 17 -11.05 12.07 12.54
N LEU A 18 -10.27 13.06 12.08
CA LEU A 18 -9.23 13.71 12.87
C LEU A 18 -9.66 15.08 13.39
N GLU A 19 -9.40 15.33 14.67
CA GLU A 19 -9.69 16.58 15.36
C GLU A 19 -8.46 17.13 16.10
N GLY A 20 -8.46 18.44 16.39
CA GLY A 20 -7.45 19.08 17.22
C GLY A 20 -6.01 18.86 16.74
N ASN A 21 -5.13 18.46 17.67
CA ASN A 21 -3.70 18.29 17.39
C ASN A 21 -3.41 17.21 16.34
N SER A 22 -4.14 16.09 16.35
CA SER A 22 -3.95 15.01 15.37
C SER A 22 -4.28 15.46 13.95
N ARG A 23 -5.28 16.34 13.80
CA ARG A 23 -5.60 16.94 12.49
C ARG A 23 -4.47 17.85 12.01
N GLN A 24 -3.91 18.67 12.89
CA GLN A 24 -2.78 19.54 12.56
C GLN A 24 -1.53 18.73 12.17
N GLU A 25 -1.20 17.68 12.94
CA GLU A 25 -0.06 16.81 12.64
C GLU A 25 -0.21 16.11 11.29
N ARG A 26 -1.42 15.61 10.97
CA ARG A 26 -1.71 15.04 9.65
C ARG A 26 -1.57 16.06 8.54
N THR A 27 -2.08 17.29 8.72
CA THR A 27 -1.93 18.37 7.74
C THR A 27 -0.46 18.69 7.49
N ASP A 28 0.35 18.76 8.54
CA ASP A 28 1.78 19.04 8.45
C ASP A 28 2.54 17.89 7.75
N LEU A 29 2.16 16.64 8.02
CA LEU A 29 2.70 15.47 7.34
C LEU A 29 2.37 15.49 5.84
N ILE A 30 1.10 15.72 5.48
CA ILE A 30 0.66 15.77 4.06
C ILE A 30 1.43 16.86 3.30
N ALA A 31 1.59 18.04 3.91
CA ALA A 31 2.37 19.13 3.31
C ALA A 31 3.84 18.73 3.10
N TRP A 32 4.44 18.03 4.06
CA TRP A 32 5.81 17.52 3.91
C TRP A 32 5.91 16.43 2.84
N LEU A 33 4.96 15.49 2.75
CA LEU A 33 4.90 14.45 1.73
C LEU A 33 4.79 15.06 0.32
N HIS A 34 3.97 16.10 0.14
CA HIS A 34 3.95 16.85 -1.12
C HIS A 34 5.29 17.48 -1.45
N ALA A 35 5.99 18.05 -0.47
CA ALA A 35 7.34 18.59 -0.67
C ALA A 35 8.37 17.50 -1.04
N GLN A 36 8.14 16.24 -0.65
CA GLN A 36 8.93 15.07 -1.08
C GLN A 36 8.48 14.50 -2.45
N GLY A 37 7.51 15.12 -3.11
CA GLY A 37 7.03 14.72 -4.43
C GLY A 37 6.01 13.58 -4.43
N PHE A 38 5.30 13.36 -3.32
CA PHE A 38 4.13 12.49 -3.31
C PHE A 38 2.88 13.25 -3.79
N THR A 39 2.08 12.59 -4.63
CA THR A 39 0.80 13.11 -5.12
C THR A 39 -0.32 12.88 -4.11
N THR A 40 -1.41 13.66 -4.21
CA THR A 40 -2.58 13.50 -3.33
C THR A 40 -3.17 12.09 -3.42
N ASP A 41 -3.22 11.51 -4.62
CA ASP A 41 -3.72 10.14 -4.81
C ASP A 41 -2.84 9.09 -4.13
N GLN A 42 -1.51 9.24 -4.19
CA GLN A 42 -0.59 8.37 -3.46
C GLN A 42 -0.82 8.43 -1.95
N ILE A 43 -1.02 9.64 -1.41
CA ILE A 43 -1.27 9.84 0.01
C ILE A 43 -2.63 9.25 0.42
N ARG A 44 -3.65 9.40 -0.43
CA ARG A 44 -5.00 8.83 -0.22
C ARG A 44 -4.98 7.31 -0.22
N LEU A 45 -4.27 6.69 -1.17
CA LEU A 45 -4.16 5.24 -1.28
C LEU A 45 -3.33 4.62 -0.15
N ALA A 46 -2.44 5.39 0.48
CA ALA A 46 -1.67 4.96 1.65
C ALA A 46 -2.38 5.17 3.00
N ALA A 47 -3.59 5.74 3.00
CA ALA A 47 -4.37 5.91 4.22
C ALA A 47 -4.73 4.53 4.81
N PRO A 48 -4.70 4.36 6.15
CA PRO A 48 -4.61 5.40 7.17
C PRO A 48 -3.17 5.77 7.62
N THR A 49 -2.13 5.21 7.00
CA THR A 49 -0.72 5.33 7.45
C THR A 49 0.18 6.04 6.43
N PRO A 50 -0.12 7.29 6.01
CA PRO A 50 0.68 8.01 5.02
C PRO A 50 2.11 8.30 5.49
N LEU A 51 2.38 8.25 6.80
CA LEU A 51 3.71 8.38 7.40
C LEU A 51 4.74 7.38 6.83
N LEU A 52 4.31 6.19 6.41
CA LEU A 52 5.22 5.14 5.96
C LEU A 52 5.60 5.24 4.47
N LEU A 53 4.95 6.14 3.69
CA LEU A 53 5.20 6.32 2.26
C LEU A 53 6.70 6.53 1.89
N PRO A 54 7.47 7.37 2.61
CA PRO A 54 8.90 7.54 2.30
C PRO A 54 9.69 6.25 2.51
N THR A 55 9.37 5.49 3.54
CA THR A 55 10.02 4.20 3.84
C THR A 55 9.69 3.17 2.77
N SER A 56 8.42 3.07 2.36
CA SER A 56 8.00 2.21 1.25
C SER A 56 8.80 2.55 -0.01
N ARG A 57 9.00 3.83 -0.31
CA ARG A 57 9.80 4.27 -1.47
C ARG A 57 11.24 3.81 -1.43
N VAL A 58 11.87 3.76 -0.25
CA VAL A 58 13.22 3.19 -0.09
C VAL A 58 13.24 1.68 -0.35
N LEU A 59 12.16 0.97 -0.03
CA LEU A 59 12.02 -0.48 -0.25
C LEU A 59 11.68 -0.85 -1.71
N GLY A 60 11.63 0.13 -2.63
CA GLY A 60 11.35 -0.08 -4.05
C GLY A 60 9.93 0.25 -4.48
N ASP A 61 9.11 0.82 -3.59
CA ASP A 61 7.78 1.33 -3.94
C ASP A 61 7.87 2.72 -4.60
N GLU A 62 7.77 2.79 -5.93
CA GLU A 62 7.76 4.08 -6.62
C GLU A 62 6.49 4.93 -6.35
N GLY A 63 5.52 4.40 -5.59
CA GLY A 63 4.20 4.97 -5.35
C GLY A 63 3.32 4.92 -6.60
N ARG A 64 3.67 4.09 -7.59
CA ARG A 64 2.87 3.93 -8.80
C ARG A 64 1.81 2.87 -8.56
N TYR A 65 0.58 3.20 -8.89
CA TYR A 65 -0.55 2.28 -8.84
C TYR A 65 -1.02 1.95 -10.25
N ILE A 66 -1.55 0.75 -10.41
CA ILE A 66 -2.15 0.22 -11.64
C ILE A 66 -3.51 -0.36 -11.32
N SER A 67 -4.36 -0.49 -12.34
CA SER A 67 -5.62 -1.20 -12.19
C SER A 67 -5.47 -2.71 -12.35
N LEU A 68 -6.38 -3.48 -11.78
CA LEU A 68 -6.42 -4.94 -11.98
C LEU A 68 -6.62 -5.28 -13.46
N ARG A 69 -7.39 -4.46 -14.19
CA ARG A 69 -7.61 -4.59 -15.64
C ARG A 69 -6.34 -4.36 -16.44
N GLU A 70 -5.56 -3.34 -16.09
CA GLU A 70 -4.25 -3.10 -16.70
C GLU A 70 -3.32 -4.29 -16.46
N LEU A 71 -3.22 -4.77 -15.21
CA LEU A 71 -2.41 -5.95 -14.89
C LEU A 71 -2.84 -7.19 -15.68
N SER A 72 -4.14 -7.45 -15.77
CA SER A 72 -4.70 -8.54 -16.59
C SER A 72 -4.33 -8.40 -18.07
N THR A 73 -4.41 -7.18 -18.60
CA THR A 73 -4.07 -6.91 -20.00
C THR A 73 -2.57 -7.13 -20.28
N GLU A 74 -1.70 -6.64 -19.40
CA GLU A 74 -0.24 -6.81 -19.52
C GLU A 74 0.18 -8.28 -19.39
N THR A 75 -0.45 -9.00 -18.45
CA THR A 75 -0.08 -10.39 -18.12
C THR A 75 -0.87 -11.44 -18.89
N GLY A 76 -1.93 -11.07 -19.61
CA GLY A 76 -2.84 -12.02 -20.25
C GLY A 76 -3.52 -13.00 -19.29
N MET A 77 -3.41 -12.79 -17.97
CA MET A 77 -4.03 -13.64 -16.97
C MET A 77 -5.47 -13.19 -16.73
N ASP A 78 -6.34 -14.17 -16.49
CA ASP A 78 -7.73 -13.94 -16.12
C ASP A 78 -7.84 -13.05 -14.85
N PRO A 79 -8.64 -11.96 -14.86
CA PRO A 79 -8.82 -11.11 -13.68
C PRO A 79 -9.28 -11.86 -12.43
N GLU A 80 -10.06 -12.95 -12.57
CA GLU A 80 -10.50 -13.75 -11.43
C GLU A 80 -9.32 -14.51 -10.81
N LEU A 81 -8.45 -15.10 -11.63
CA LEU A 81 -7.22 -15.73 -11.16
C LEU A 81 -6.28 -14.71 -10.48
N LEU A 82 -6.10 -13.53 -11.08
CA LEU A 82 -5.29 -12.46 -10.49
C LEU A 82 -5.82 -12.04 -9.12
N THR A 83 -7.14 -11.89 -8.98
CA THR A 83 -7.79 -11.60 -7.70
C THR A 83 -7.48 -12.68 -6.66
N ARG A 84 -7.60 -13.96 -7.05
CA ARG A 84 -7.30 -15.09 -6.15
C ARG A 84 -5.83 -15.15 -5.73
N LEU A 85 -4.91 -14.76 -6.62
CA LEU A 85 -3.48 -14.67 -6.32
C LEU A 85 -3.19 -13.51 -5.36
N LEU A 86 -3.80 -12.34 -5.56
CA LEU A 86 -3.72 -11.20 -4.64
C LEU A 86 -4.22 -11.59 -3.24
N ASP A 87 -5.40 -12.23 -3.16
CA ASP A 87 -5.97 -12.72 -1.90
C ASP A 87 -5.04 -13.74 -1.23
N ALA A 88 -4.42 -14.65 -1.99
CA ALA A 88 -3.48 -15.64 -1.47
C ALA A 88 -2.15 -15.03 -0.99
N ALA A 89 -1.73 -13.92 -1.58
CA ALA A 89 -0.58 -13.14 -1.13
C ALA A 89 -0.89 -12.27 0.10
N GLY A 90 -2.15 -12.17 0.52
CA GLY A 90 -2.57 -11.27 1.60
C GLY A 90 -2.51 -9.79 1.21
N LEU A 91 -2.55 -9.50 -0.09
CA LEU A 91 -2.51 -8.13 -0.60
C LEU A 91 -3.92 -7.53 -0.62
N PRO A 92 -4.05 -6.20 -0.48
CA PRO A 92 -5.33 -5.52 -0.61
C PRO A 92 -5.96 -5.81 -1.97
N ARG A 93 -7.25 -6.17 -1.95
CA ARG A 93 -8.04 -6.36 -3.15
C ARG A 93 -8.53 -4.99 -3.65
N PRO A 94 -8.28 -4.61 -4.92
CA PRO A 94 -8.89 -3.43 -5.52
C PRO A 94 -10.42 -3.50 -5.47
N GLU A 95 -11.08 -2.39 -5.14
CA GLU A 95 -12.54 -2.31 -5.09
C GLU A 95 -13.13 -2.27 -6.51
N ASP A 96 -12.53 -1.46 -7.39
CA ASP A 96 -12.86 -1.40 -8.80
C ASP A 96 -11.69 -1.93 -9.66
N PRO A 97 -11.91 -2.94 -10.51
CA PRO A 97 -10.88 -3.47 -11.41
C PRO A 97 -10.31 -2.43 -12.39
N CYS A 98 -10.98 -1.31 -12.61
CA CYS A 98 -10.59 -0.25 -13.53
C CYS A 98 -9.81 0.88 -12.84
N ASN A 99 -9.88 0.99 -11.52
CA ASN A 99 -9.19 2.03 -10.77
C ASN A 99 -7.75 1.61 -10.46
N ALA A 100 -6.85 2.59 -10.51
CA ALA A 100 -5.45 2.39 -10.13
C ALA A 100 -5.29 2.32 -8.60
N GLU A 101 -5.61 1.17 -8.04
CA GLU A 101 -5.61 0.91 -6.58
C GLU A 101 -4.59 -0.16 -6.16
N LEU A 102 -4.05 -0.94 -7.10
CA LEU A 102 -3.02 -1.93 -6.83
C LEU A 102 -1.64 -1.31 -6.99
N LEU A 103 -0.77 -1.48 -5.99
CA LEU A 103 0.60 -1.03 -6.10
C LEU A 103 1.32 -1.77 -7.24
N ARG A 104 2.05 -1.04 -8.09
CA ARG A 104 2.74 -1.62 -9.26
C ARG A 104 3.72 -2.73 -8.84
N ALA A 105 4.48 -2.51 -7.77
CA ALA A 105 5.43 -3.49 -7.25
C ALA A 105 4.76 -4.81 -6.83
N ASP A 106 3.59 -4.72 -6.20
CA ASP A 106 2.78 -5.87 -5.79
C ASP A 106 2.18 -6.57 -7.01
N GLY A 107 1.65 -5.82 -7.98
CA GLY A 107 1.15 -6.36 -9.24
C GLY A 107 2.24 -7.10 -10.03
N ASP A 108 3.44 -6.53 -10.15
CA ASP A 108 4.59 -7.17 -10.78
C ASP A 108 5.05 -8.42 -10.01
N ALA A 109 4.90 -8.43 -8.68
CA ALA A 109 5.18 -9.60 -7.86
C ALA A 109 4.20 -10.74 -8.13
N ILE A 110 2.91 -10.44 -8.22
CA ILE A 110 1.86 -11.39 -8.55
C ILE A 110 1.98 -11.89 -10.00
N ALA A 111 2.38 -11.02 -10.92
CA ALA A 111 2.59 -11.38 -12.32
C ALA A 111 3.58 -12.53 -12.51
N ARG A 112 4.52 -12.74 -11.57
CA ARG A 112 5.47 -13.86 -11.60
C ARG A 112 4.81 -15.23 -11.52
N ALA A 113 3.58 -15.33 -10.98
CA ALA A 113 2.82 -16.57 -10.96
C ALA A 113 2.54 -17.11 -12.38
N ARG A 114 2.47 -16.22 -13.39
CA ARG A 114 2.31 -16.58 -14.80
C ARG A 114 3.34 -17.60 -15.25
N HIS A 115 4.60 -17.47 -14.82
CA HIS A 115 5.67 -18.37 -15.23
C HIS A 115 5.38 -19.83 -14.86
N PHE A 116 4.80 -20.07 -13.68
CA PHE A 116 4.42 -21.41 -13.23
C PHE A 116 3.25 -21.98 -14.04
N ILE A 117 2.28 -21.13 -14.36
CA ILE A 117 1.12 -21.51 -15.19
C ILE A 117 1.56 -21.85 -16.61
N ASP A 118 2.46 -21.06 -17.19
CA ASP A 118 3.01 -21.30 -18.53
C ASP A 118 3.81 -22.63 -18.60
N MET A 119 4.36 -23.08 -17.48
CA MET A 119 5.01 -24.40 -17.35
C MET A 119 4.02 -25.56 -17.13
N GLY A 120 2.72 -25.29 -17.08
CA GLY A 120 1.66 -26.29 -16.93
C GLY A 120 1.25 -26.59 -15.49
N VAL A 121 1.71 -25.81 -14.51
CA VAL A 121 1.21 -25.92 -13.12
C VAL A 121 -0.26 -25.48 -13.10
N ASN A 122 -1.10 -26.23 -12.39
CA ASN A 122 -2.51 -25.89 -12.27
C ASN A 122 -2.66 -24.51 -11.57
N PRO A 123 -3.50 -23.60 -12.09
CA PRO A 123 -3.74 -22.29 -11.46
C PRO A 123 -4.21 -22.38 -10.00
N ASP A 124 -5.07 -23.35 -9.66
CA ASP A 124 -5.56 -23.56 -8.30
C ASP A 124 -4.45 -24.03 -7.36
N GLU A 125 -3.54 -24.85 -7.86
CA GLU A 125 -2.36 -25.30 -7.13
C GLU A 125 -1.37 -24.14 -6.92
N THR A 126 -1.21 -23.28 -7.93
CA THR A 126 -0.39 -22.06 -7.83
C THR A 126 -0.91 -21.13 -6.72
N VAL A 127 -2.23 -20.92 -6.66
CA VAL A 127 -2.89 -20.16 -5.58
C VAL A 127 -2.68 -20.82 -4.21
N ALA A 128 -2.78 -22.15 -4.13
CA ALA A 128 -2.59 -22.90 -2.88
C ALA A 128 -1.15 -22.80 -2.36
N ILE A 129 -0.15 -22.94 -3.25
CA ILE A 129 1.27 -22.79 -2.92
C ILE A 129 1.54 -21.38 -2.41
N LEU A 130 1.05 -20.35 -3.10
CA LEU A 130 1.23 -18.96 -2.69
C LEU A 130 0.63 -18.72 -1.30
N ARG A 131 -0.58 -19.21 -1.03
CA ARG A 131 -1.22 -19.08 0.29
C ARG A 131 -0.41 -19.76 1.40
N ALA A 132 0.15 -20.94 1.13
CA ALA A 132 0.98 -21.65 2.10
C ALA A 132 2.27 -20.89 2.41
N LEU A 133 2.91 -20.29 1.40
CA LEU A 133 4.10 -19.44 1.60
C LEU A 133 3.77 -18.21 2.44
N THR A 134 2.69 -17.50 2.11
CA THR A 134 2.25 -16.32 2.88
C THR A 134 1.94 -16.68 4.34
N ALA A 135 1.22 -17.78 4.57
CA ALA A 135 0.89 -18.24 5.91
C ALA A 135 2.15 -18.59 6.74
N GLY A 136 3.16 -19.20 6.10
CA GLY A 136 4.43 -19.55 6.75
C GLY A 136 5.27 -18.34 7.14
N ILE A 137 5.20 -17.25 6.36
CA ILE A 137 5.96 -16.01 6.63
C ILE A 137 5.21 -15.07 7.58
N GLY A 138 3.87 -15.18 7.67
CA GLY A 138 3.02 -14.27 8.44
C GLY A 138 3.49 -14.03 9.88
N GLN A 139 3.89 -15.09 10.59
CA GLN A 139 4.40 -14.96 11.97
C GLN A 139 5.69 -14.15 12.05
N ALA A 140 6.60 -14.29 11.09
CA ALA A 140 7.83 -13.51 11.07
C ALA A 140 7.55 -12.03 10.75
N THR A 141 6.59 -11.75 9.86
CA THR A 141 6.20 -10.38 9.49
C THR A 141 5.67 -9.59 10.68
N GLU A 142 4.81 -10.20 11.52
CA GLU A 142 4.30 -9.54 12.73
C GLU A 142 5.45 -9.18 13.69
N MET A 143 6.35 -10.13 13.95
CA MET A 143 7.51 -9.89 14.82
C MET A 143 8.44 -8.78 14.28
N MET A 144 8.67 -8.76 12.97
CA MET A 144 9.48 -7.73 12.32
C MET A 144 8.82 -6.35 12.44
N ARG A 145 7.50 -6.27 12.21
CA ARG A 145 6.72 -5.04 12.35
C ARG A 145 6.84 -4.50 13.77
N ASP A 146 6.58 -5.34 14.78
CA ASP A 146 6.63 -4.92 16.18
C ASP A 146 8.04 -4.48 16.57
N PHE A 147 9.07 -5.17 16.10
CA PHE A 147 10.46 -4.79 16.34
C PHE A 147 10.78 -3.40 15.77
N VAL A 148 10.43 -3.15 14.51
CA VAL A 148 10.68 -1.86 13.84
C VAL A 148 9.88 -0.73 14.50
N LEU A 149 8.61 -0.95 14.81
CA LEU A 149 7.77 0.05 15.47
C LEU A 149 8.30 0.38 16.88
N ASN A 150 8.68 -0.62 17.67
CA ASN A 150 9.28 -0.37 18.99
C ASN A 150 10.61 0.37 18.92
N MET A 151 11.38 0.20 17.84
CA MET A 151 12.64 0.92 17.64
C MET A 151 12.43 2.39 17.23
N LEU A 152 11.35 2.68 16.50
CA LEU A 152 11.11 4.00 15.90
C LEU A 152 10.14 4.88 16.71
N LEU A 153 9.16 4.29 17.40
CA LEU A 153 8.11 5.05 18.09
C LEU A 153 8.54 5.42 19.51
N VAL A 154 8.62 6.72 19.78
CA VAL A 154 8.79 7.25 21.13
C VAL A 154 7.42 7.61 21.72
N PRO A 155 7.14 7.32 23.01
CA PRO A 155 5.91 7.77 23.66
C PRO A 155 5.73 9.29 23.54
N GLY A 156 4.64 9.72 22.91
CA GLY A 156 4.34 11.14 22.66
C GLY A 156 4.93 11.70 21.36
N GLY A 157 5.53 10.87 20.50
CA GLY A 157 5.89 11.25 19.13
C GLY A 157 4.65 11.50 18.26
N GLY A 158 4.68 12.57 17.47
CA GLY A 158 3.59 12.94 16.56
C GLY A 158 3.76 12.32 15.18
N GLU A 159 2.76 12.45 14.30
CA GLU A 159 2.81 11.78 12.99
C GLU A 159 3.94 12.32 12.09
N ARG A 160 4.26 13.61 12.18
CA ARG A 160 5.40 14.22 11.45
C ARG A 160 6.75 13.81 12.04
N ASP A 161 6.78 13.56 13.34
CA ASP A 161 8.00 13.34 14.08
C ASP A 161 7.82 12.20 15.11
N PRO A 162 7.84 10.94 14.62
CA PRO A 162 7.68 9.77 15.49
C PRO A 162 8.88 9.55 16.41
N THR A 163 10.03 10.18 16.10
CA THR A 163 11.32 10.01 16.79
C THR A 163 11.76 11.20 17.66
N ARG A 164 11.08 12.36 17.52
CA ARG A 164 11.33 13.68 18.13
C ARG A 164 12.34 14.59 17.42
#